data_AF-A0A2M9ITE5-F1
#
_entry.id   AF-A0A2M9ITE5-F1
#
_cell.length_a   1.000
_cell.length_b   1.000
_cell.length_c   1.000
_cell.angle_alpha   90.00
_cell.angle_beta   90.00
_cell.angle_gamma   90.00
#
_symmetry.space_group_name_H-M   'P 1'
#
loop_
_entity.id
_entity.type
_entity.pdbx_description
1 polymer ?
#
loop_
_entity_poly.entity_id
_entity_poly.type
_entity_poly.pdbx_seq_one_letter_code
_entity_poly.pdbx_strand_id
1 'polypeptide(L)'
;MDMLSTSPGWKAGGWTRWGLSDPVPRICPECGTEAVPLLTIATTEWDDSDSWEPEEDRANPVPLLPGIPPANFTRIDIARGYDLQLHICPVSPDHRHIELIQ
;
A
#
# COMPACT_ATOMS: atom_id res chain seq x y z
N MET A 1 8.56 -16.23 7.57
CA MET A 1 8.68 -15.00 8.39
C MET A 1 7.47 -14.17 7.99
N ASP A 2 6.57 -13.85 8.91
CA ASP A 2 5.27 -13.24 8.58
C ASP A 2 5.46 -11.84 7.97
N MET A 3 5.39 -11.75 6.64
CA MET A 3 5.56 -10.50 5.87
C MET A 3 4.25 -9.80 5.53
N LEU A 4 3.11 -10.29 6.06
CA LEU A 4 1.77 -9.72 5.84
C LEU A 4 1.72 -8.22 6.16
N SER A 5 2.48 -7.79 7.16
CA SER A 5 2.48 -6.40 7.64
C SER A 5 3.15 -5.43 6.63
N THR A 6 3.99 -5.95 5.74
CA THR A 6 4.69 -5.24 4.66
C THR A 6 4.38 -5.79 3.28
N SER A 7 3.33 -6.60 3.12
CA SER A 7 2.97 -7.15 1.82
C SER A 7 2.69 -6.00 0.84
N PRO A 8 3.12 -6.12 -0.42
CA PRO A 8 2.76 -5.17 -1.47
C PRO A 8 1.26 -5.19 -1.75
N GLY A 9 0.77 -4.13 -2.38
CA GLY A 9 -0.61 -4.05 -2.86
C GLY A 9 -1.57 -3.22 -2.00
N TRP A 10 -2.86 -3.44 -2.21
CA TRP A 10 -3.93 -2.68 -1.56
C TRP A 10 -4.09 -3.11 -0.09
N LYS A 11 -4.00 -2.16 0.84
CA LYS A 11 -4.14 -2.47 2.27
C LYS A 11 -4.66 -1.30 3.10
N ALA A 12 -5.45 -1.62 4.13
CA ALA A 12 -5.79 -0.68 5.20
C ALA A 12 -4.82 -0.88 6.39
N GLY A 13 -4.23 0.20 6.87
CA GLY A 13 -3.25 0.17 7.95
C GLY A 13 -1.95 -0.55 7.58
N GLY A 14 -1.43 -1.33 8.53
CA GLY A 14 -0.17 -2.05 8.39
C GLY A 14 1.04 -1.13 8.57
N TRP A 15 2.12 -1.41 7.82
CA TRP A 15 3.36 -0.63 7.86
C TRP A 15 3.66 0.04 6.53
N THR A 16 4.24 1.23 6.60
CA THR A 16 4.80 1.94 5.45
C THR A 16 5.84 1.07 4.77
N ARG A 17 5.65 0.82 3.48
CA ARG A 17 6.70 0.21 2.65
C ARG A 17 7.60 1.32 2.13
N TRP A 18 8.90 1.12 2.26
CA TRP A 18 9.92 2.06 1.81
C TRP A 18 10.59 1.53 0.55
N GLY A 19 10.34 2.18 -0.59
CA GLY A 19 10.88 1.78 -1.89
C GLY A 19 11.65 2.89 -2.58
N LEU A 20 11.04 4.08 -2.65
CA LEU A 20 11.63 5.24 -3.33
C LEU A 20 12.37 6.23 -2.43
N SER A 21 12.03 6.26 -1.15
CA SER A 21 12.62 7.21 -0.21
C SER A 21 13.10 6.51 1.05
N ASP A 22 14.05 7.15 1.73
CA ASP A 22 14.56 6.66 2.99
C ASP A 22 13.46 6.67 4.07
N PRO A 23 13.48 5.70 5.00
CA PRO A 23 12.59 5.69 6.13
C PRO A 23 12.76 6.95 6.99
N VAL A 24 11.69 7.72 7.11
CA VAL A 24 11.66 8.92 7.95
C VAL A 24 10.31 9.03 8.66
N PRO A 25 10.27 9.47 9.92
CA PRO A 25 9.02 9.66 10.65
C PRO A 25 8.06 10.56 9.88
N ARG A 26 6.76 10.24 9.97
CA ARG A 26 5.71 11.06 9.39
C ARG A 26 5.06 11.82 10.52
N ILE A 27 5.32 13.11 10.61
CA ILE A 27 4.85 13.92 11.73
C ILE A 27 3.62 14.71 11.31
N CYS A 28 2.55 14.61 12.09
CA CYS A 28 1.36 15.44 11.92
C CYS A 28 1.73 16.92 12.02
N PRO A 29 1.46 17.74 10.97
CA PRO A 29 1.86 19.14 10.97
C PRO A 29 1.10 19.99 12.00
N GLU A 30 -0.06 19.54 12.47
CA GLU A 30 -0.89 20.27 13.44
C GLU A 30 -0.50 20.03 14.90
N CYS A 31 -0.16 18.78 15.27
CA CYS A 31 0.06 18.42 16.69
C CYS A 31 1.40 17.75 16.99
N GLY A 32 2.21 17.44 15.97
CA GLY A 32 3.53 16.83 16.16
C GLY A 32 3.53 15.34 16.50
N THR A 33 2.36 14.70 16.64
CA THR A 33 2.27 13.25 16.83
C THR A 33 2.65 12.52 15.53
N GLU A 34 3.33 11.39 15.65
CA GLU A 34 3.61 10.53 14.51
C GLU A 34 2.30 10.01 13.88
N ALA A 35 2.17 10.25 12.58
CA ALA A 35 1.07 9.78 11.76
C ALA A 35 1.23 8.29 11.46
N VAL A 36 0.12 7.59 11.43
CA VAL A 36 0.07 6.14 11.20
C VAL A 36 -0.48 5.83 9.80
N PRO A 37 -0.07 4.73 9.15
CA PRO A 37 -0.64 4.32 7.87
C PRO A 37 -2.15 4.10 7.99
N LEU A 38 -2.92 4.65 7.05
CA LEU A 38 -4.35 4.42 6.92
C LEU A 38 -4.67 3.52 5.73
N LEU A 39 -4.13 3.85 4.55
CA LEU A 39 -4.46 3.18 3.31
C LEU A 39 -3.27 3.20 2.36
N THR A 40 -2.99 2.07 1.74
CA THR A 40 -2.14 1.98 0.55
C THR A 40 -3.02 1.65 -0.65
N ILE A 41 -2.92 2.47 -1.68
CA ILE A 41 -3.53 2.32 -2.99
C ILE A 41 -2.39 1.95 -3.94
N ALA A 42 -2.44 0.74 -4.46
CA ALA A 42 -1.40 0.19 -5.33
C ALA A 42 -1.92 -0.04 -6.75
N THR A 43 -1.01 -0.32 -7.68
CA THR A 43 -1.40 -0.74 -9.03
C THR A 43 -2.00 -2.14 -9.02
N THR A 44 -1.46 -3.05 -8.23
CA THR A 44 -1.98 -4.42 -8.08
C THR A 44 -2.51 -4.64 -6.66
N GLU A 45 -3.53 -5.48 -6.50
CA GLU A 45 -4.09 -5.80 -5.18
C GLU A 45 -3.11 -6.62 -4.33
N TRP A 46 -2.37 -7.54 -4.96
CA TRP A 46 -1.25 -8.30 -4.44
C TRP A 46 -0.19 -8.47 -5.54
N ASP A 47 0.96 -9.07 -5.24
CA ASP A 47 1.99 -9.40 -6.23
C ASP A 47 2.37 -10.89 -6.18
N ASP A 48 3.23 -11.34 -7.09
CA ASP A 48 3.68 -12.74 -7.15
C ASP A 48 4.68 -13.13 -6.04
N SER A 49 4.79 -12.32 -4.99
CA SER A 49 5.62 -12.65 -3.83
C SER A 49 4.93 -13.65 -2.92
N ASP A 50 5.71 -14.49 -2.24
CA ASP A 50 5.21 -15.45 -1.25
C ASP A 50 4.68 -14.77 0.06
N SER A 51 4.32 -13.48 0.01
CA SER A 51 3.93 -12.71 1.20
C SER A 51 2.43 -12.74 1.47
N TRP A 52 1.60 -12.52 0.44
CA TRP A 52 0.15 -12.52 0.55
C TRP A 52 -0.54 -12.64 -0.82
N GLU A 53 -1.53 -13.50 -0.91
CA GLU A 53 -2.52 -13.56 -2.00
C GLU A 53 -3.82 -14.17 -1.42
N PRO A 54 -5.01 -13.78 -1.91
CA PRO A 54 -6.27 -14.43 -1.55
C PRO A 54 -6.27 -15.92 -1.89
N GLU A 55 -6.84 -16.75 -1.02
CA GLU A 55 -6.91 -18.20 -1.26
C GLU A 55 -7.75 -18.52 -2.51
N GLU A 56 -8.80 -17.74 -2.78
CA GLU A 56 -9.64 -17.89 -3.96
C GLU A 56 -8.87 -17.64 -5.26
N ASP A 57 -7.98 -16.65 -5.26
CA ASP A 57 -7.14 -16.28 -6.40
C ASP A 57 -6.05 -17.34 -6.63
N ARG A 58 -5.44 -17.85 -5.55
CA ARG A 58 -4.51 -18.99 -5.61
C ARG A 58 -5.17 -20.25 -6.17
N ALA A 59 -6.41 -20.51 -5.75
CA ALA A 59 -7.18 -21.67 -6.20
C ALA A 59 -7.67 -21.54 -7.65
N ASN A 60 -7.91 -20.31 -8.13
CA ASN A 60 -8.47 -20.02 -9.45
C ASN A 60 -7.65 -18.93 -10.17
N PRO A 61 -6.41 -19.24 -10.59
CA PRO A 61 -5.53 -18.23 -11.18
C PRO A 61 -6.14 -17.67 -12.47
N VAL A 62 -6.29 -16.35 -12.52
CA VAL A 62 -6.75 -15.64 -13.73
C VAL A 62 -5.62 -15.66 -14.77
N PRO A 63 -5.89 -16.09 -16.03
CA PRO A 63 -4.89 -16.05 -17.08
C PRO A 63 -4.38 -14.63 -17.32
N LEU A 64 -3.09 -14.39 -17.12
CA LEU A 64 -2.47 -13.09 -17.34
C LEU A 64 -2.30 -12.85 -18.85
N LEU A 65 -2.86 -11.74 -19.34
CA LEU A 65 -2.53 -11.24 -20.67
C LEU A 65 -1.10 -10.67 -20.65
N PRO A 66 -0.34 -10.78 -21.76
CA PRO A 66 0.99 -10.20 -21.83
C PRO A 66 0.99 -8.71 -21.47
N GLY A 67 1.83 -8.33 -20.51
CA GLY A 67 1.96 -6.94 -20.05
C GLY A 67 0.94 -6.49 -19.01
N ILE A 68 0.06 -7.38 -18.53
CA ILE A 68 -0.84 -7.09 -17.40
C ILE A 68 -0.30 -7.80 -16.15
N PRO A 69 0.05 -7.07 -15.08
CA PRO A 69 0.49 -7.69 -13.85
C PRO A 69 -0.68 -8.41 -13.15
N PRO A 70 -0.40 -9.44 -12.34
CA PRO A 70 -1.44 -10.12 -11.57
C PRO A 70 -2.18 -9.14 -10.66
N ALA A 71 -3.43 -9.48 -10.34
CA ALA A 71 -4.24 -8.71 -9.39
C ALA A 71 -4.47 -7.22 -9.75
N ASN A 72 -4.33 -6.83 -11.02
CA ASN A 72 -4.62 -5.46 -11.49
C ASN A 72 -6.12 -5.25 -11.79
N PHE A 73 -7.01 -5.68 -10.88
CA PHE A 73 -8.45 -5.65 -11.13
C PHE A 73 -9.03 -4.24 -11.21
N THR A 74 -8.50 -3.33 -10.39
CA THR A 74 -8.92 -1.92 -10.35
C THR A 74 -8.44 -1.11 -11.56
N ARG A 75 -7.42 -1.59 -12.29
CA ARG A 75 -6.73 -0.91 -13.40
C ARG A 75 -6.24 0.50 -13.07
N ILE A 76 -6.05 0.77 -11.78
CA ILE A 76 -5.44 2.02 -11.31
C ILE A 76 -3.95 1.95 -11.62
N ASP A 77 -3.40 3.04 -12.14
CA ASP A 77 -1.96 3.25 -12.30
C ASP A 77 -1.58 4.54 -11.57
N ILE A 78 -0.70 4.42 -10.58
CA ILE A 78 -0.20 5.56 -9.81
C ILE A 78 1.25 5.78 -10.20
N ALA A 79 1.53 6.91 -10.84
CA ALA A 79 2.89 7.36 -11.15
C ALA A 79 3.79 6.29 -11.82
N ARG A 80 3.24 5.49 -12.74
CA ARG A 80 3.93 4.39 -13.46
C ARG A 80 4.22 3.16 -12.60
N GLY A 81 3.24 2.72 -11.81
CA GLY A 81 3.34 1.49 -11.01
C GLY A 81 3.79 1.68 -9.56
N TYR A 82 3.83 2.91 -9.04
CA TYR A 82 4.10 3.20 -7.64
C TYR A 82 2.84 3.05 -6.77
N ASP A 83 3.02 3.14 -5.47
CA ASP A 83 1.96 3.05 -4.46
C ASP A 83 1.69 4.44 -3.86
N LEU A 84 0.42 4.82 -3.74
CA LEU A 84 0.00 5.96 -2.92
C LEU A 84 -0.29 5.46 -1.51
N GLN A 85 0.45 5.98 -0.53
CA GLN A 85 0.23 5.72 0.88
C GLN A 85 -0.35 6.98 1.54
N LEU A 86 -1.46 6.80 2.26
CA LEU A 86 -2.12 7.81 3.07
C LEU A 86 -1.83 7.53 4.54
N HIS A 87 -1.32 8.54 5.25
CA HIS A 87 -1.09 8.49 6.69
C HIS A 87 -1.97 9.50 7.39
N ILE A 88 -2.51 9.14 8.55
CA ILE A 88 -3.38 10.02 9.33
C ILE A 88 -2.82 10.27 10.72
N CYS A 89 -3.20 11.40 11.30
CA CYS A 89 -2.95 11.66 12.70
C CYS A 89 -3.84 10.75 13.56
N PRO A 90 -3.27 9.98 14.51
CA PRO A 90 -4.08 9.16 15.41
C PRO A 90 -4.82 9.99 16.48
N VAL A 91 -4.47 11.27 16.66
CA VAL A 91 -5.06 12.15 17.69
C VAL A 91 -6.39 12.76 17.24
N SER A 92 -6.50 13.13 15.96
CA SER A 92 -7.72 13.73 15.41
C SER A 92 -7.86 13.41 13.92
N PRO A 93 -9.04 12.96 13.46
CA PRO A 93 -9.31 12.78 12.03
C PRO A 93 -9.45 14.11 11.28
N ASP A 94 -9.59 15.23 11.98
CA ASP A 94 -9.67 16.58 11.38
C ASP A 94 -8.29 17.14 11.02
N HIS A 95 -7.21 16.55 11.52
CA HIS A 95 -5.86 16.91 11.11
C HIS A 95 -5.58 16.41 9.70
N ARG A 96 -4.80 17.18 8.93
CA ARG A 96 -4.51 16.86 7.54
C ARG A 96 -3.79 15.51 7.42
N HIS A 97 -4.25 14.68 6.50
CA HIS A 97 -3.56 13.46 6.12
C HIS A 97 -2.28 13.77 5.33
N ILE A 98 -1.31 12.88 5.42
CA ILE A 98 -0.05 12.96 4.68
C ILE A 98 -0.14 11.98 3.51
N GLU A 99 0.24 12.44 2.33
CA GLU A 99 0.27 11.65 1.10
C GLU A 99 1.71 11.34 0.73
N LEU A 100 2.00 10.10 0.35
CA LEU A 100 3.32 9.65 -0.04
C LEU A 100 3.22 8.71 -1.25
N ILE A 101 3.99 9.00 -2.30
CA ILE A 101 4.18 8.09 -3.43
C ILE A 101 5.47 7.29 -3.19
N GLN A 102 5.41 5.96 -3.30
CA GLN A 102 6.47 4.99 -3.00
C GLN A 102 6.62 3.90 -4.05
#